data_AF-Q6TRZ8-F1
#
_entry.id   AF-Q6TRZ8-F1
#
_cell.length_a   1.000
_cell.length_b   1.000
_cell.length_c   1.000
_cell.angle_alpha   90.00
_cell.angle_beta   90.00
_cell.angle_gamma   90.00
#
_symmetry.space_group_name_H-M   'P 1'
#
loop_
_entity.id
_entity.type
_entity.pdbx_description
1 polymer ?
#
loop_
_entity_poly.entity_id
_entity_poly.type
_entity_poly.pdbx_seq_one_letter_code
_entity_poly.pdbx_strand_id
1 'polypeptide(L)'
;MHGAIFLLLTIALTAPAFADQRCTYLRCRTEFRKTGAYCAHGDFAHYCMCRSGIDEALLMQCPYGQIFNEFLNKCGQNSERNQDLCRNFFRTRGMSPHGFGN
;
A
#
# COMPACT_ATOMS: atom_id res chain seq x y z
N MET A 1 31.17 -44.43 13.23
CA MET A 1 31.24 -43.79 11.89
C MET A 1 29.89 -43.99 11.22
N HIS A 2 29.46 -43.02 10.40
CA HIS A 2 28.16 -42.89 9.71
C HIS A 2 27.10 -42.10 10.49
N GLY A 3 27.26 -40.77 10.38
CA GLY A 3 26.25 -39.81 10.75
C GLY A 3 25.11 -39.79 9.74
N ALA A 4 23.89 -39.61 10.25
CA ALA A 4 22.73 -39.28 9.45
C ALA A 4 22.58 -37.75 9.44
N ILE A 5 22.81 -37.17 8.27
CA ILE A 5 22.67 -35.75 7.98
C ILE A 5 21.18 -35.42 8.03
N PHE A 6 20.76 -34.65 9.05
CA PHE A 6 19.44 -34.01 9.09
C PHE A 6 19.39 -32.96 7.98
N LEU A 7 18.81 -33.32 6.83
CA LEU A 7 18.44 -32.38 5.78
C LEU A 7 17.18 -31.62 6.24
N LEU A 8 17.40 -30.58 7.06
CA LEU A 8 16.42 -29.53 7.29
C LEU A 8 16.28 -28.74 5.98
N LEU A 9 15.25 -29.05 5.20
CA LEU A 9 14.78 -28.19 4.12
C LEU A 9 14.29 -26.87 4.74
N THR A 10 15.17 -25.88 4.87
CA THR A 10 14.78 -24.50 5.11
C THR A 10 14.15 -23.97 3.83
N ILE A 11 12.83 -24.10 3.71
CA ILE A 11 12.05 -23.38 2.71
C ILE A 11 12.22 -21.90 3.07
N ALA A 12 13.09 -21.21 2.33
CA ALA A 12 13.23 -19.77 2.42
C ALA A 12 11.97 -19.13 1.81
N LEU A 13 10.94 -18.94 2.64
CA LEU A 13 9.84 -18.02 2.33
C LEU A 13 10.40 -16.59 2.37
N THR A 14 11.02 -16.15 1.28
CA THR A 14 11.20 -14.72 1.03
C THR A 14 9.87 -14.16 0.54
N ALA A 15 8.83 -14.24 1.36
CA ALA A 15 7.68 -13.37 1.19
C ALA A 15 8.16 -11.95 1.51
N PRO A 16 7.72 -10.91 0.78
CA PRO A 16 7.76 -9.55 1.32
C PRO A 16 6.76 -9.52 2.48
N ALA A 17 7.17 -10.03 3.65
CA ALA A 17 6.30 -10.28 4.79
C ALA A 17 5.75 -9.00 5.45
N PHE A 18 5.96 -7.84 4.81
CA PHE A 18 5.68 -6.53 5.37
C PHE A 18 4.85 -5.61 4.45
N ALA A 19 4.48 -6.05 3.24
CA ALA A 19 3.65 -5.25 2.36
C ALA A 19 2.16 -5.42 2.69
N ASP A 20 1.52 -4.37 3.21
CA ASP A 20 0.06 -4.38 3.44
C ASP A 20 -0.68 -4.51 2.11
N GLN A 21 -1.67 -5.41 2.05
CA GLN A 21 -2.46 -5.68 0.85
C GLN A 21 -3.12 -4.44 0.23
N ARG A 22 -3.36 -3.39 1.03
CA ARG A 22 -3.93 -2.12 0.55
C ARG A 22 -2.93 -1.30 -0.26
N CYS A 23 -1.64 -1.65 -0.22
CA CYS A 23 -0.53 -0.95 -0.86
C CYS A 23 0.22 -1.80 -1.89
N THR A 24 -0.09 -3.09 -2.04
CA THR A 24 0.62 -4.02 -2.94
C THR A 24 0.47 -3.69 -4.43
N TYR A 25 -0.51 -2.86 -4.78
CA TYR A 25 -0.69 -2.36 -6.15
C TYR A 25 0.40 -1.36 -6.57
N LEU A 26 1.14 -0.80 -5.61
CA LEU A 26 2.20 0.17 -5.87
C LEU A 26 3.54 -0.52 -6.10
N ARG A 27 4.27 0.02 -7.07
CA ARG A 27 5.70 -0.25 -7.25
C ARG A 27 6.44 1.07 -7.13
N CYS A 28 6.86 1.42 -5.91
CA CYS A 28 7.33 2.77 -5.57
C CYS A 28 8.46 3.29 -6.47
N ARG A 29 9.33 2.42 -6.99
CA ARG A 29 10.42 2.85 -7.88
C ARG A 29 9.94 3.30 -9.27
N THR A 30 8.79 2.83 -9.72
CA THR A 30 8.19 3.15 -11.02
C THR A 30 7.06 4.15 -10.93
N GLU A 31 6.63 4.50 -9.73
CA GLU A 31 5.61 5.52 -9.52
C GLU A 31 6.14 6.94 -9.74
N PHE A 32 5.23 7.87 -10.07
CA PHE A 32 5.57 9.28 -10.31
C PHE A 32 6.23 9.96 -9.09
N ARG A 33 5.68 9.74 -7.89
CA ARG A 33 6.21 10.19 -6.60
C ARG A 33 7.00 9.05 -5.95
N LYS A 34 8.27 8.91 -6.33
CA LYS A 34 9.20 7.93 -5.73
C LYS A 34 9.34 8.08 -4.21
N THR A 35 9.12 9.31 -3.72
CA THR A 35 8.99 9.65 -2.30
C THR A 35 7.69 10.44 -2.12
N GLY A 36 6.62 9.77 -1.71
CA GLY A 36 5.31 10.41 -1.57
C GLY A 36 4.23 9.44 -1.12
N ALA A 37 3.05 9.99 -0.86
CA ALA A 37 1.89 9.23 -0.42
C ALA A 37 0.93 8.89 -1.58
N TYR A 38 0.21 7.80 -1.43
CA TYR A 38 -0.78 7.28 -2.39
C TYR A 38 -2.00 6.76 -1.64
N CYS A 39 -3.14 6.64 -2.33
CA CYS A 39 -4.36 6.13 -1.72
C CYS A 39 -4.22 4.68 -1.23
N ALA A 40 -4.67 4.36 -0.02
CA ALA A 40 -4.80 2.95 0.36
C ALA A 40 -6.04 2.34 -0.33
N HIS A 41 -5.90 1.13 -0.85
CA HIS A 41 -6.97 0.46 -1.58
C HIS A 41 -8.12 0.05 -0.64
N GLY A 42 -9.34 0.53 -0.91
CA GLY A 42 -10.52 0.23 -0.09
C GLY A 42 -10.60 0.96 1.26
N ASP A 43 -9.63 1.82 1.60
CA ASP A 43 -9.57 2.46 2.93
C ASP A 43 -9.11 3.92 2.82
N PHE A 44 -10.07 4.85 2.96
CA PHE A 44 -9.77 6.29 2.84
C PHE A 44 -9.05 6.86 4.07
N ALA A 45 -9.12 6.19 5.22
CA ALA A 45 -8.48 6.65 6.46
C ALA A 45 -6.98 6.31 6.50
N HIS A 46 -6.48 5.55 5.53
CA HIS A 46 -5.08 5.20 5.39
C HIS A 46 -4.49 5.66 4.05
N TYR A 47 -3.17 5.70 3.99
CA TYR A 47 -2.42 6.00 2.77
C TYR A 47 -1.15 5.15 2.70
N CYS A 48 -0.66 4.94 1.49
CA CYS A 48 0.55 4.17 1.22
C CYS A 48 1.72 5.13 0.98
N MET A 49 2.76 5.06 1.82
CA MET A 49 3.93 5.91 1.77
C MET A 49 5.10 5.22 1.08
N CYS A 50 5.53 5.74 -0.06
CA CYS A 50 6.76 5.34 -0.73
C CYS A 50 7.98 6.00 -0.11
N ARG A 51 9.05 5.23 0.09
CA ARG A 51 10.35 5.70 0.59
C ARG A 51 11.43 5.49 -0.45
N SER A 52 12.40 6.41 -0.51
CA SER A 52 13.49 6.33 -1.48
C SER A 52 14.25 5.01 -1.35
N GLY A 53 14.51 4.36 -2.48
CA GLY A 53 15.25 3.10 -2.54
C GLY A 53 14.45 1.84 -2.18
N ILE A 54 13.19 1.97 -1.74
CA ILE A 54 12.32 0.84 -1.38
C ILE A 54 11.18 0.74 -2.41
N ASP A 55 10.92 -0.48 -2.91
CA ASP A 55 9.86 -0.71 -3.91
C ASP A 55 8.47 -0.87 -3.27
N GLU A 56 8.44 -1.29 -2.01
CA GLU A 56 7.25 -1.49 -1.20
C GLU A 56 6.83 -0.19 -0.51
N ALA A 57 5.52 0.07 -0.49
CA ALA A 57 4.94 1.18 0.26
C ALA A 57 4.53 0.72 1.68
N LEU A 58 4.75 1.61 2.65
CA LEU A 58 4.29 1.40 4.03
C LEU A 58 2.89 1.97 4.19
N LEU A 59 1.98 1.22 4.82
CA LEU A 59 0.68 1.76 5.16
C LEU A 59 0.79 2.69 6.38
N MET A 60 0.20 3.86 6.25
CA MET A 60 0.15 4.89 7.27
C MET A 60 -1.32 5.26 7.54
N GLN A 61 -1.63 5.63 8.77
CA GLN A 61 -2.97 6.08 9.17
C GLN A 61 -3.04 7.62 9.15
N CYS A 62 -4.14 8.16 8.65
CA CYS A 62 -4.45 9.58 8.81
C CYS A 62 -4.86 9.91 10.25
N PRO A 63 -4.71 11.16 10.71
CA PRO A 63 -5.27 11.58 11.99
C PRO A 63 -6.76 11.27 12.11
N TYR A 64 -7.23 11.08 13.34
CA TYR A 64 -8.63 10.71 13.60
C TYR A 64 -9.62 11.63 12.89
N GLY A 65 -10.60 11.03 12.19
CA GLY A 65 -11.63 11.75 11.44
C GLY A 65 -11.16 12.35 10.11
N GLN A 66 -9.89 12.15 9.72
CA GLN A 66 -9.35 12.59 8.43
C GLN A 66 -9.23 11.43 7.44
N ILE A 67 -9.22 11.79 6.15
CA ILE A 67 -8.96 10.87 5.05
C ILE A 67 -7.87 11.41 4.14
N PHE A 68 -7.23 10.54 3.38
CA PHE A 68 -6.17 10.94 2.46
C PHE A 68 -6.72 11.71 1.25
N ASN A 69 -6.18 12.90 1.00
CA ASN A 69 -6.43 13.68 -0.19
C ASN A 69 -5.27 13.47 -1.17
N GLU A 70 -5.50 12.66 -2.21
CA GLU A 70 -4.50 12.30 -3.22
C GLU A 70 -3.92 13.54 -3.92
N PHE A 71 -4.80 14.47 -4.29
CA PHE A 71 -4.43 15.67 -5.04
C PHE A 71 -3.46 16.57 -4.26
N LEU A 72 -3.72 16.78 -2.97
CA LEU A 72 -2.89 17.56 -2.06
C LEU A 72 -1.75 16.76 -1.41
N ASN A 73 -1.72 15.45 -1.64
CA ASN A 73 -0.78 14.50 -1.03
C ASN A 73 -0.71 14.55 0.51
N LYS A 74 -1.86 14.76 1.18
CA LYS A 74 -1.92 14.85 2.65
C LYS A 74 -3.28 14.44 3.18
N CYS A 75 -3.36 14.16 4.48
CA CYS A 75 -4.64 13.95 5.17
C CYS A 75 -5.43 15.26 5.25
N GLY A 76 -6.75 15.16 5.15
CA GLY A 76 -7.66 16.29 5.21
C GLY A 76 -9.06 15.87 5.63
N GLN A 77 -10.03 16.79 5.47
CA GLN A 77 -11.41 16.57 5.89
C GLN A 77 -12.02 15.28 5.30
N ASN A 78 -12.74 14.52 6.11
CA ASN A 78 -13.59 13.44 5.62
C ASN A 78 -14.81 14.03 4.90
N SER A 79 -14.69 14.16 3.58
CA SER A 79 -15.74 14.63 2.68
C SER A 79 -15.83 13.73 1.46
N GLU A 80 -17.01 13.66 0.84
CA GLU A 80 -17.22 12.87 -0.37
C GLU A 80 -16.24 13.26 -1.48
N ARG A 81 -16.00 14.56 -1.65
CA ARG A 81 -14.99 15.09 -2.60
C ARG A 81 -13.62 14.48 -2.38
N ASN A 82 -13.16 14.38 -1.13
CA ASN A 82 -11.85 13.82 -0.81
C ASN A 82 -11.82 12.30 -1.02
N GLN A 83 -12.91 11.59 -0.70
CA GLN A 83 -13.01 10.16 -0.97
C GLN A 83 -13.00 9.86 -2.48
N ASP A 84 -13.65 10.70 -3.29
CA ASP A 84 -13.68 10.58 -4.76
C ASP A 84 -12.29 10.68 -5.39
N LEU A 85 -11.36 11.42 -4.79
CA LEU A 85 -9.98 11.48 -5.28
C LEU A 85 -9.36 10.08 -5.29
N CYS A 86 -9.50 9.33 -4.20
CA CYS A 86 -8.98 7.98 -4.13
C CYS A 86 -9.80 6.96 -4.94
N ARG A 87 -11.13 7.11 -5.00
CA ARG A 87 -11.95 6.26 -5.88
C ARG A 87 -11.55 6.42 -7.35
N ASN A 88 -11.37 7.65 -7.80
CA ASN A 88 -10.98 7.94 -9.17
C ASN A 88 -9.55 7.52 -9.47
N PHE A 89 -8.63 7.69 -8.51
CA PHE A 89 -7.26 7.18 -8.60
C PHE A 89 -7.21 5.67 -8.93
N PHE A 90 -8.06 4.85 -8.32
CA PHE A 90 -8.12 3.41 -8.64
C PHE A 90 -8.83 3.13 -9.97
N ARG A 91 -9.94 3.83 -10.24
CA ARG A 91 -10.69 3.68 -11.50
C ARG A 91 -9.82 3.98 -12.72
N THR A 92 -8.99 5.03 -12.69
CA THR A 92 -8.07 5.38 -13.80
C THR A 92 -6.96 4.35 -14.00
N ARG A 93 -6.68 3.52 -13.00
CA ARG A 93 -5.74 2.39 -13.06
C ARG A 93 -6.42 1.06 -13.43
N GLY A 94 -7.72 1.09 -13.77
CA GLY A 94 -8.49 -0.13 -14.08
C GLY A 94 -8.77 -1.01 -12.85
N MET A 95 -8.70 -0.44 -11.65
CA MET A 95 -8.90 -1.15 -10.39
C MET A 95 -10.24 -0.81 -9.75
N SER A 96 -10.86 -1.78 -9.07
CA SER A 96 -12.02 -1.51 -8.19
C SER A 96 -11.61 -0.55 -7.07
N PRO A 97 -12.42 0.45 -6.67
CA PRO A 97 -12.07 1.33 -5.55
C PRO A 97 -12.34 0.70 -4.17
N HIS A 98 -13.02 -0.45 -4.09
CA HIS A 98 -13.57 -1.00 -2.85
C HIS A 98 -12.69 -2.05 -2.15
N GLY A 99 -11.38 -2.09 -2.43
CA GLY A 99 -10.48 -3.07 -1.81
C GLY A 99 -10.64 -4.49 -2.38
N PHE A 100 -9.81 -5.42 -1.91
CA PHE A 100 -10.01 -6.85 -2.14
C PHE A 100 -10.97 -7.41 -1.07
N GLY A 101 -12.14 -7.93 -1.47
CA GLY A 101 -13.05 -8.65 -0.57
C GLY A 101 -14.37 -7.96 -0.19
N ASN A 102 -15.05 -7.30 -1.14
CA ASN A 102 -16.50 -7.12 -1.07
C ASN A 102 -17.20 -8.17 -1.94
#